data_AF-A0A511BN28-F1
#
_entry.id   AF-A0A511BN28-F1
#
_cell.length_a   1.000
_cell.length_b   1.000
_cell.length_c   1.000
_cell.angle_alpha   90.00
_cell.angle_beta   90.00
_cell.angle_gamma   90.00
#
_symmetry.space_group_name_H-M   'P 1'
#
loop_
_entity.id
_entity.type
_entity.pdbx_description
1 polymer ?
#
loop_
_entity_poly.entity_id
_entity_poly.type
_entity_poly.pdbx_seq_one_letter_code
_entity_poly.pdbx_strand_id
1 'polypeptide(L)'
;MGARQKQEPTVTVPEVESPIINSPFIEPQCHWQIERGKVPMKANGRRRASYFYRVPEHSGRGRRGRAEADIFEDVKGEEVELQIVNLIRERVKEWREGTRPGGVTYDGASLVTKELLDLWRSNERMQRLFFAQIEAAETVIFLVEGADIYRKGIPEIPKDEPGLAAKADGVRTFLRYACKMATGSGKTTVMGMLASWSILNRVAAPRDDRFSDTILIVCPNVTIRERLQELDPALGDLSLYRTRQLVPPHRMEELRRGEVMIANWHRLAKKESNTVNGDSAKVVKAGERVEVVKNAGKANETIETKYFESDAAWFKRIRRELGSGKGRSSHWLIFNDEAHHAYRRGDSAEGDEQTLDEDKDLAKKNAREATIWIEGLDRIHKLAAGSRRRGVNLCVDLSATPFYIQGSGNEVGKPFPWVVSDFGLLDAIESGLVKIPQLPSRDVSGAEEAAYFNIWRWVQAKAEEDGFGTNITPEIVMNYARLRTLYETRMM
;
A
#
# COMPACT_ATOMS: atom_id res chain seq x y z
N MET A 1 -35.65 25.26 51.34
CA MET A 1 -34.32 25.16 50.71
C MET A 1 -34.26 23.85 49.93
N GLY A 2 -34.57 23.88 48.63
CA GLY A 2 -34.40 22.71 47.76
C GLY A 2 -33.05 22.81 47.06
N ALA A 3 -32.17 21.84 47.30
CA ALA A 3 -30.85 21.80 46.71
C ALA A 3 -30.95 21.69 45.18
N ARG A 4 -30.37 22.66 44.45
CA ARG A 4 -30.10 22.53 43.02
C ARG A 4 -29.14 21.36 42.85
N GLN A 5 -29.62 20.25 42.28
CA GLN A 5 -28.75 19.23 41.72
C GLN A 5 -27.86 19.93 40.68
N LYS A 6 -26.54 19.89 40.91
CA LYS A 6 -25.56 20.27 39.89
C LYS A 6 -25.73 19.26 38.76
N GLN A 7 -26.15 19.73 37.58
CA GLN A 7 -25.99 18.98 36.35
C GLN A 7 -24.49 18.68 36.23
N GLU A 8 -24.14 17.39 36.23
CA GLU A 8 -22.81 16.97 35.81
C GLU A 8 -22.61 17.43 34.36
N PRO A 9 -21.44 17.99 34.02
CA PRO A 9 -21.19 18.40 32.65
C PRO A 9 -21.30 17.16 31.76
N THR A 10 -22.18 17.24 30.77
CA THR A 10 -22.27 16.29 29.67
C THR A 10 -20.85 16.08 29.13
N VAL A 11 -20.38 14.84 29.10
CA VAL A 11 -19.10 14.48 28.50
C VAL A 11 -19.21 14.75 27.01
N THR A 12 -18.93 15.98 26.59
CA THR A 12 -18.80 16.31 25.17
C THR A 12 -17.61 15.51 24.68
N VAL A 13 -17.87 14.59 23.76
CA VAL A 13 -16.82 13.91 22.99
C VAL A 13 -15.85 15.00 22.55
N PRO A 14 -14.56 14.93 22.93
CA PRO A 14 -13.61 15.99 22.62
C PRO A 14 -13.44 16.13 21.10
N GLU A 15 -14.14 17.07 20.49
CA GLU A 15 -14.13 17.29 19.04
C GLU A 15 -13.05 18.31 18.67
N VAL A 16 -12.39 18.06 17.54
CA VAL A 16 -11.47 19.03 16.93
C VAL A 16 -12.26 19.85 15.91
N GLU A 17 -12.65 21.07 16.27
CA GLU A 17 -13.46 21.95 15.40
C GLU A 17 -12.79 22.25 14.06
N SER A 18 -11.46 22.47 14.06
CA SER A 18 -10.67 22.73 12.84
C SER A 18 -9.51 21.75 12.74
N PRO A 19 -9.71 20.59 12.09
CA PRO A 19 -8.67 19.56 12.00
C PRO A 19 -7.52 19.95 11.07
N ILE A 20 -7.75 20.84 10.09
CA ILE A 20 -6.73 21.28 9.14
C ILE A 20 -5.88 22.39 9.76
N ILE A 21 -4.65 22.07 10.12
CA ILE A 21 -3.71 22.95 10.83
C ILE A 21 -2.35 23.11 10.12
N ASN A 22 -2.12 22.37 9.04
CA ASN A 22 -0.89 22.42 8.24
C ASN A 22 -1.19 22.74 6.78
N SER A 23 -0.18 23.27 6.07
CA SER A 23 -0.24 23.40 4.62
C SER A 23 0.14 22.08 3.94
N PRO A 24 -0.55 21.68 2.84
CA PRO A 24 -0.22 20.47 2.10
C PRO A 24 1.11 20.52 1.34
N PHE A 25 1.73 21.70 1.23
CA PHE A 25 2.88 21.94 0.35
C PHE A 25 4.21 22.14 1.08
N ILE A 26 4.22 22.18 2.40
CA ILE A 26 5.43 22.28 3.23
C ILE A 26 5.40 21.20 4.31
N GLU A 27 6.53 21.00 4.98
CA GLU A 27 6.61 20.06 6.10
C GLU A 27 5.61 20.44 7.20
N PRO A 28 4.83 19.50 7.76
CA PRO A 28 3.93 19.79 8.87
C PRO A 28 4.66 20.44 10.04
N GLN A 29 4.11 21.53 10.57
CA GLN A 29 4.73 22.35 11.63
C GLN A 29 4.07 22.15 12.98
N CYS A 30 2.92 21.49 13.01
CA CYS A 30 2.15 21.19 14.21
C CYS A 30 1.31 19.93 13.99
N HIS A 31 0.80 19.34 15.06
CA HIS A 31 -0.09 18.17 14.99
C HIS A 31 -1.04 18.14 16.20
N TRP A 32 -2.17 17.46 16.07
CA TRP A 32 -3.07 17.23 17.20
C TRP A 32 -2.62 16.04 18.04
N GLN A 33 -2.39 16.25 19.33
CA GLN A 33 -2.25 15.18 20.32
C GLN A 33 -3.65 14.79 20.80
N ILE A 34 -4.06 13.57 20.45
CA ILE A 34 -5.38 13.04 20.75
C ILE A 34 -5.19 11.85 21.67
N GLU A 35 -5.70 11.96 22.90
CA GLU A 35 -5.65 10.91 23.91
C GLU A 35 -7.07 10.62 24.42
N ARG A 36 -7.37 9.34 24.68
CA ARG A 36 -8.70 8.93 25.16
C ARG A 36 -9.03 9.67 26.46
N GLY A 37 -10.20 10.32 26.49
CA GLY A 37 -10.70 11.04 27.67
C GLY A 37 -10.03 12.39 27.94
N LYS A 38 -9.13 12.87 27.06
CA LYS A 38 -8.51 14.19 27.17
C LYS A 38 -8.95 15.10 26.03
N VAL A 39 -8.92 16.41 26.29
CA VAL A 39 -9.14 17.43 25.25
C VAL A 39 -7.95 17.40 24.26
N PRO A 40 -8.19 17.37 22.94
CA PRO A 40 -7.14 17.42 21.94
C PRO A 40 -6.26 18.66 22.12
N MET A 41 -4.95 18.47 22.13
CA MET A 41 -3.99 19.57 22.28
C MET A 41 -3.18 19.75 21.01
N LYS A 42 -3.05 21.00 20.54
CA LYS A 42 -2.19 21.31 19.39
C LYS A 42 -0.73 21.35 19.84
N ALA A 43 0.06 20.41 19.37
CA ALA A 43 1.49 20.33 19.64
C ALA A 43 2.31 20.95 18.51
N ASN A 44 3.46 21.51 18.88
CA ASN A 44 4.42 22.08 17.94
C ASN A 44 5.30 20.98 17.32
N GLY A 45 5.75 21.23 16.10
CA GLY A 45 6.57 20.31 15.33
C GLY A 45 5.77 19.23 14.61
N ARG A 46 6.47 18.54 13.72
CA ARG A 46 5.93 17.43 12.95
C ARG A 46 5.67 16.22 13.84
N ARG A 47 4.56 15.51 13.59
CA ARG A 47 4.26 14.22 14.21
C ARG A 47 5.37 13.20 13.92
N ARG A 48 5.85 12.53 14.98
CA ARG A 48 6.78 11.41 14.84
C ARG A 48 6.09 10.26 14.10
N ALA A 49 6.82 9.59 13.22
CA ALA A 49 6.31 8.41 12.54
C ALA A 49 6.09 7.29 13.57
N SER A 50 4.86 6.81 13.68
CA SER A 50 4.43 5.75 14.59
C SER A 50 3.28 4.95 13.98
N TYR A 51 2.96 3.83 14.61
CA TYR A 51 1.72 3.09 14.37
C TYR A 51 1.12 2.67 15.71
N PHE A 52 -0.21 2.63 15.76
CA PHE A 52 -0.92 2.10 16.91
C PHE A 52 -1.09 0.60 16.74
N TYR A 53 -0.33 -0.17 17.51
CA TYR A 53 -0.45 -1.61 17.53
C TYR A 53 -1.55 -2.02 18.49
N ARG A 54 -2.53 -2.78 18.00
CA ARG A 54 -3.54 -3.44 18.83
C ARG A 54 -3.38 -4.93 18.60
N VAL A 55 -3.12 -5.66 19.68
CA VAL A 55 -3.16 -7.13 19.65
C VAL A 55 -4.60 -7.52 19.33
N PRO A 56 -4.89 -8.19 18.19
CA PRO A 56 -6.23 -8.69 17.93
C PRO A 56 -6.60 -9.69 19.03
N GLU A 57 -7.77 -9.53 19.68
CA GLU A 57 -8.22 -10.34 20.82
C GLU A 57 -8.16 -11.86 20.57
N HIS A 58 -8.12 -12.28 19.31
CA HIS A 58 -8.18 -13.69 18.92
C HIS A 58 -6.79 -14.35 18.82
N SER A 59 -5.71 -13.59 19.05
CA SER A 59 -4.34 -14.11 19.06
C SER A 59 -3.88 -14.65 20.42
N GLY A 60 -4.71 -14.57 21.47
CA GLY A 60 -4.34 -14.97 22.82
C GLY A 60 -5.46 -15.57 23.66
N ARG A 61 -5.29 -16.84 24.00
CA ARG A 61 -5.93 -17.63 25.09
C ARG A 61 -7.25 -18.35 24.79
N GLY A 62 -7.21 -19.64 25.12
CA GLY A 62 -8.27 -20.60 24.89
C GLY A 62 -9.57 -20.34 25.66
N ARG A 63 -10.64 -20.89 25.08
CA ARG A 63 -11.96 -21.21 25.66
C ARG A 63 -12.26 -20.53 27.01
N ARG A 64 -12.75 -19.30 26.96
CA ARG A 64 -13.79 -18.86 27.90
C ARG A 64 -14.98 -18.32 27.12
N GLY A 65 -16.16 -18.67 27.63
CA GLY A 65 -17.41 -18.74 26.87
C GLY A 65 -17.91 -17.40 26.35
N ARG A 66 -18.76 -17.51 25.33
CA ARG A 66 -19.60 -16.45 24.78
C ARG A 66 -20.43 -15.81 25.91
N ALA A 67 -19.96 -14.69 26.43
CA ALA A 67 -20.74 -13.62 27.02
C ALA A 67 -19.92 -12.34 26.87
N GLU A 68 -20.58 -11.25 26.49
CA GLU A 68 -20.05 -9.88 26.34
C GLU A 68 -19.20 -9.63 25.08
N ALA A 69 -19.92 -9.34 24.00
CA ALA A 69 -19.40 -8.69 22.81
C ALA A 69 -19.35 -7.15 23.01
N ASP A 70 -18.51 -6.68 23.94
CA ASP A 70 -18.11 -5.27 24.02
C ASP A 70 -16.86 -5.04 23.17
N ILE A 71 -17.09 -5.03 21.84
CA ILE A 71 -16.06 -5.09 20.78
C ILE A 71 -15.15 -3.84 20.67
N PHE A 72 -15.20 -2.87 21.58
CA PHE A 72 -14.38 -1.64 21.43
C PHE A 72 -13.76 -1.03 22.70
N GLU A 73 -13.99 -1.57 23.90
CA GLU A 73 -13.74 -0.75 25.09
C GLU A 73 -12.43 -0.96 25.88
N ASP A 74 -11.71 -2.08 25.82
CA ASP A 74 -10.69 -2.30 26.89
C ASP A 74 -9.29 -2.86 26.55
N VAL A 75 -8.93 -3.12 25.29
CA VAL A 75 -7.53 -3.43 24.97
C VAL A 75 -6.78 -2.16 24.57
N LYS A 76 -5.97 -1.63 25.49
CA LYS A 76 -5.05 -0.50 25.25
C LYS A 76 -4.08 -0.87 24.13
N GLY A 77 -4.28 -0.33 22.93
CA GLY A 77 -3.25 -0.34 21.90
C GLY A 77 -2.04 0.46 22.34
N GLU A 78 -0.85 0.02 21.95
CA GLU A 78 0.41 0.72 22.22
C GLU A 78 0.83 1.50 20.98
N GLU A 79 1.24 2.76 21.17
CA GLU A 79 1.88 3.52 20.10
C GLU A 79 3.34 3.09 19.98
N VAL A 80 3.70 2.53 18.83
CA VAL A 80 5.06 2.06 18.55
C VAL A 80 5.69 2.97 17.50
N GLU A 81 6.84 3.55 17.82
CA GLU A 81 7.54 4.45 16.91
C GLU A 81 8.24 3.69 15.78
N LEU A 82 8.15 4.25 14.58
CA LEU A 82 8.93 3.83 13.42
C LEU A 82 10.31 4.51 13.49
N GLN A 83 11.19 4.00 14.34
CA GLN A 83 12.50 4.61 14.64
C GLN A 83 13.35 4.85 13.38
N ILE A 84 13.45 3.84 12.49
CA ILE A 84 14.20 3.95 11.24
C ILE A 84 13.63 5.06 10.34
N VAL A 85 12.31 5.20 10.26
CA VAL A 85 11.65 6.25 9.45
C VAL A 85 11.96 7.64 10.00
N ASN A 86 11.87 7.82 11.33
CA ASN A 86 12.19 9.09 11.95
C ASN A 86 13.65 9.48 11.71
N LEU A 87 14.58 8.53 11.84
CA LEU A 87 15.99 8.78 11.54
C LEU A 87 16.21 9.10 10.05
N ILE A 88 15.57 8.38 9.14
CA ILE A 88 15.65 8.65 7.70
C ILE A 88 15.16 10.08 7.38
N ARG A 89 14.06 10.54 7.98
CA ARG A 89 13.57 11.92 7.80
C ARG A 89 14.64 12.96 8.17
N GLU A 90 15.32 12.77 9.30
CA GLU A 90 16.44 13.63 9.71
C GLU A 90 17.57 13.61 8.68
N ARG A 91 17.98 12.43 8.20
CA ARG A 91 19.07 12.32 7.22
C ARG A 91 18.71 12.87 5.85
N VAL A 92 17.47 12.71 5.41
CA VAL A 92 16.96 13.32 4.18
C VAL A 92 16.99 14.83 4.28
N LYS A 93 16.59 15.39 5.44
CA LYS A 93 16.68 16.84 5.69
C LYS A 93 18.13 17.32 5.64
N GLU A 94 19.04 16.64 6.34
CA GLU A 94 20.47 16.97 6.31
C GLU A 94 21.06 16.93 4.89
N TRP A 95 20.70 15.91 4.12
CA TRP A 95 21.16 15.69 2.74
C TRP A 95 20.64 16.75 1.77
N ARG A 96 19.36 17.10 1.89
CA ARG A 96 18.73 18.18 1.15
C ARG A 96 19.38 19.53 1.44
N GLU A 97 19.68 19.80 2.69
CA GLU A 97 20.24 21.08 3.15
C GLU A 97 21.77 21.15 3.06
N GLY A 98 22.45 20.02 2.77
CA GLY A 98 23.91 19.97 2.67
C GLY A 98 24.63 20.24 4.00
N THR A 99 24.02 19.87 5.13
CA THR A 99 24.51 20.26 6.47
C THR A 99 25.75 19.50 6.95
N ARG A 100 26.14 18.41 6.28
CA ARG A 100 27.34 17.63 6.62
C ARG A 100 28.60 18.24 5.96
N PRO A 101 29.81 17.86 6.42
CA PRO A 101 31.06 18.37 5.83
C PRO A 101 31.07 18.27 4.31
N GLY A 102 31.40 19.38 3.66
CA GLY A 102 31.30 19.55 2.20
C GLY A 102 30.23 20.55 1.79
N GLY A 103 29.16 20.74 2.58
CA GLY A 103 28.18 21.80 2.32
C GLY A 103 27.33 21.58 1.05
N VAL A 104 27.39 20.38 0.45
CA VAL A 104 26.80 20.12 -0.87
C VAL A 104 25.35 19.67 -0.70
N THR A 105 24.42 20.45 -1.24
CA THR A 105 23.01 20.05 -1.33
C THR A 105 22.86 18.84 -2.24
N TYR A 106 22.07 17.87 -1.80
CA TYR A 106 21.84 16.62 -2.52
C TYR A 106 23.14 15.90 -2.92
N ASP A 107 24.09 15.82 -1.98
CA ASP A 107 25.39 15.21 -2.22
C ASP A 107 25.29 13.73 -2.65
N GLY A 108 26.04 13.34 -3.68
CA GLY A 108 25.98 12.03 -4.32
C GLY A 108 24.87 11.87 -5.38
N ALA A 109 23.88 12.77 -5.45
CA ALA A 109 22.84 12.74 -6.47
C ALA A 109 23.41 13.07 -7.86
N SER A 110 22.93 12.37 -8.89
CA SER A 110 23.25 12.67 -10.28
C SER A 110 22.76 14.06 -10.71
N LEU A 111 23.29 14.56 -11.84
CA LEU A 111 22.83 15.82 -12.44
C LEU A 111 21.35 15.77 -12.82
N VAL A 112 20.88 14.64 -13.37
CA VAL A 112 19.47 14.46 -13.75
C VAL A 112 18.59 14.48 -12.50
N THR A 113 19.04 13.84 -11.43
CA THR A 113 18.31 13.80 -10.15
C THR A 113 18.20 15.19 -9.53
N LYS A 114 19.29 15.96 -9.52
CA LYS A 114 19.29 17.34 -9.01
C LYS A 114 18.32 18.22 -9.80
N GLU A 115 18.34 18.14 -11.12
CA GLU A 115 17.40 18.89 -11.97
C GLU A 115 15.93 18.52 -11.71
N LEU A 116 15.63 17.23 -11.54
CA LEU A 116 14.28 16.78 -11.19
C LEU A 116 13.86 17.29 -9.80
N LEU A 117 14.74 17.23 -8.80
CA LEU A 117 14.47 17.72 -7.45
C LEU A 117 14.23 19.24 -7.44
N ASP A 118 15.04 20.00 -8.18
CA ASP A 118 14.87 21.44 -8.37
C ASP A 118 13.52 21.75 -9.02
N LEU A 119 13.17 21.02 -10.09
CA LEU A 119 11.88 21.15 -10.75
C LEU A 119 10.72 20.84 -9.79
N TRP A 120 10.80 19.77 -9.00
CA TRP A 120 9.73 19.35 -8.08
C TRP A 120 9.53 20.31 -6.90
N ARG A 121 10.61 20.96 -6.46
CA ARG A 121 10.59 21.95 -5.37
C ARG A 121 10.38 23.38 -5.84
N SER A 122 10.42 23.64 -7.15
CA SER A 122 10.20 24.98 -7.71
C SER A 122 8.81 25.53 -7.36
N ASN A 123 8.78 26.81 -6.98
CA ASN A 123 7.54 27.57 -6.77
C ASN A 123 6.95 28.11 -8.09
N GLU A 124 7.67 27.98 -9.22
CA GLU A 124 7.25 28.49 -10.54
C GLU A 124 6.39 27.49 -11.32
N ARG A 125 6.13 26.32 -10.75
CA ARG A 125 5.27 25.29 -11.34
C ARG A 125 3.82 25.78 -11.40
N MET A 126 3.08 25.33 -12.41
CA MET A 126 1.65 25.59 -12.54
C MET A 126 0.87 25.01 -11.36
N GLN A 127 1.26 23.82 -10.90
CA GLN A 127 0.72 23.18 -9.71
C GLN A 127 1.86 22.71 -8.82
N ARG A 128 1.85 23.18 -7.57
CA ARG A 128 2.77 22.73 -6.53
C ARG A 128 2.50 21.27 -6.20
N LEU A 129 3.57 20.50 -6.04
CA LEU A 129 3.49 19.13 -5.54
C LEU A 129 3.28 19.16 -4.03
N PHE A 130 2.55 18.17 -3.51
CA PHE A 130 2.37 18.06 -2.06
C PHE A 130 3.68 17.66 -1.39
N PHE A 131 3.87 18.13 -0.15
CA PHE A 131 5.05 17.78 0.63
C PHE A 131 5.19 16.25 0.77
N ALA A 132 4.08 15.54 1.02
CA ALA A 132 4.05 14.08 1.10
C ALA A 132 4.56 13.38 -0.17
N GLN A 133 4.33 13.97 -1.36
CA GLN A 133 4.79 13.41 -2.63
C GLN A 133 6.30 13.60 -2.79
N ILE A 134 6.76 14.83 -2.54
CA ILE A 134 8.18 15.19 -2.62
C ILE A 134 8.98 14.36 -1.63
N GLU A 135 8.55 14.29 -0.37
CA GLU A 135 9.26 13.55 0.66
C GLU A 135 9.37 12.06 0.35
N ALA A 136 8.29 11.42 -0.09
CA ALA A 136 8.32 9.99 -0.42
C ALA A 136 9.30 9.71 -1.57
N ALA A 137 9.29 10.53 -2.62
CA ALA A 137 10.23 10.40 -3.73
C ALA A 137 11.68 10.70 -3.29
N GLU A 138 11.90 11.80 -2.58
CA GLU A 138 13.20 12.26 -2.08
C GLU A 138 13.82 11.23 -1.12
N THR A 139 13.01 10.57 -0.29
CA THR A 139 13.46 9.50 0.62
C THR A 139 13.97 8.28 -0.16
N VAL A 140 13.24 7.82 -1.17
CA VAL A 140 13.69 6.69 -2.00
C VAL A 140 14.98 7.04 -2.75
N ILE A 141 15.04 8.24 -3.33
CA ILE A 141 16.23 8.72 -4.04
C ILE A 141 17.43 8.83 -3.08
N PHE A 142 17.23 9.39 -1.89
CA PHE A 142 18.25 9.49 -0.85
C PHE A 142 18.87 8.14 -0.51
N LEU A 143 18.05 7.11 -0.32
CA LEU A 143 18.52 5.76 0.02
C LEU A 143 19.33 5.10 -1.11
N VAL A 144 19.10 5.51 -2.36
CA VAL A 144 19.76 4.96 -3.56
C VAL A 144 21.00 5.77 -3.97
N GLU A 145 20.95 7.10 -3.92
CA GLU A 145 21.99 7.98 -4.44
C GLU A 145 22.74 8.78 -3.37
N GLY A 146 22.16 8.95 -2.18
CA GLY A 146 22.75 9.77 -1.13
C GLY A 146 24.17 9.30 -0.78
N ALA A 147 25.09 10.27 -0.67
CA ALA A 147 26.46 9.98 -0.27
C ALA A 147 26.50 9.23 1.08
N ASP A 148 27.42 8.27 1.21
CA ASP A 148 27.51 7.36 2.37
C ASP A 148 27.60 8.10 3.71
N ILE A 149 28.18 9.30 3.72
CA ILE A 149 28.29 10.13 4.91
C ILE A 149 26.93 10.41 5.55
N TYR A 150 25.85 10.54 4.77
CA TYR A 150 24.50 10.78 5.28
C TYR A 150 23.79 9.48 5.70
N ARG A 151 24.17 8.34 5.12
CA ARG A 151 23.58 7.03 5.43
C ARG A 151 24.22 6.34 6.63
N LYS A 152 25.43 6.74 7.01
CA LYS A 152 26.16 6.17 8.16
C LYS A 152 25.33 6.23 9.46
N GLY A 153 25.07 5.08 10.07
CA GLY A 153 24.31 4.96 11.31
C GLY A 153 22.80 4.83 11.14
N ILE A 154 22.28 4.83 9.91
CA ILE A 154 20.94 4.29 9.66
C ILE A 154 21.04 2.76 9.77
N PRO A 155 20.23 2.08 10.60
CA PRO A 155 20.20 0.63 10.65
C PRO A 155 19.89 0.03 9.27
N GLU A 156 20.32 -1.21 9.03
CA GLU A 156 19.91 -1.92 7.80
C GLU A 156 18.39 -2.05 7.78
N ILE A 157 17.79 -1.63 6.67
CA ILE A 157 16.34 -1.74 6.47
C ILE A 157 16.03 -3.24 6.37
N PRO A 158 15.15 -3.79 7.23
CA PRO A 158 14.78 -5.20 7.20
C PRO A 158 14.26 -5.62 5.83
N LYS A 159 14.60 -6.85 5.42
CA LYS A 159 14.22 -7.37 4.10
C LYS A 159 13.03 -8.32 4.19
N ASP A 160 12.27 -8.38 3.11
CA ASP A 160 11.21 -9.36 2.90
C ASP A 160 11.81 -10.71 2.47
N GLU A 161 12.39 -11.43 3.43
CA GLU A 161 13.13 -12.67 3.20
C GLU A 161 12.21 -13.82 2.75
N PRO A 162 12.55 -14.56 1.68
CA PRO A 162 11.84 -15.77 1.32
C PRO A 162 12.03 -16.86 2.38
N GLY A 163 10.97 -17.65 2.61
CA GLY A 163 11.03 -18.84 3.45
C GLY A 163 11.99 -19.90 2.88
N LEU A 164 12.34 -20.90 3.71
CA LEU A 164 13.35 -21.91 3.37
C LEU A 164 13.03 -22.70 2.10
N ALA A 165 11.77 -23.09 1.90
CA ALA A 165 11.33 -23.80 0.69
C ALA A 165 11.51 -22.94 -0.57
N ALA A 166 11.07 -21.68 -0.53
CA ALA A 166 11.24 -20.75 -1.65
C ALA A 166 12.73 -20.50 -1.97
N LYS A 167 13.58 -20.40 -0.93
CA LYS A 167 15.05 -20.30 -1.10
C LYS A 167 15.63 -21.53 -1.79
N ALA A 168 15.16 -22.74 -1.45
CA ALA A 168 15.57 -23.98 -2.11
C ALA A 168 15.19 -24.00 -3.61
N ASP A 169 14.06 -23.37 -3.98
CA ASP A 169 13.62 -23.20 -5.36
C ASP A 169 14.35 -22.06 -6.12
N GLY A 170 15.36 -21.47 -5.48
CA GLY A 170 16.21 -20.42 -6.03
C GLY A 170 15.58 -19.02 -5.97
N VAL A 171 14.53 -18.83 -5.18
CA VAL A 171 13.99 -17.49 -4.88
C VAL A 171 15.00 -16.74 -4.00
N ARG A 172 15.27 -15.49 -4.37
CA ARG A 172 16.20 -14.62 -3.66
C ARG A 172 15.47 -13.36 -3.23
N THR A 173 15.88 -12.81 -2.10
CA THR A 173 15.43 -11.52 -1.62
C THR A 173 15.81 -10.42 -2.61
N PHE A 174 14.90 -9.48 -2.85
CA PHE A 174 15.17 -8.24 -3.57
C PHE A 174 14.93 -7.03 -2.67
N LEU A 175 15.56 -5.91 -3.00
CA LEU A 175 15.46 -4.67 -2.21
C LEU A 175 14.05 -4.10 -2.30
N ARG A 176 13.44 -3.85 -1.13
CA ARG A 176 12.10 -3.24 -1.00
C ARG A 176 12.15 -2.02 -0.10
N TYR A 177 11.45 -0.96 -0.50
CA TYR A 177 11.19 0.22 0.31
C TYR A 177 9.69 0.52 0.29
N ALA A 178 9.09 0.73 1.46
CA ALA A 178 7.68 1.08 1.56
C ALA A 178 7.48 2.55 1.95
N CYS A 179 6.62 3.22 1.19
CA CYS A 179 6.13 4.57 1.45
C CYS A 179 4.69 4.48 1.93
N LYS A 180 4.49 4.68 3.24
CA LYS A 180 3.17 4.81 3.85
C LYS A 180 2.59 6.17 3.47
N MET A 181 1.51 6.18 2.69
CA MET A 181 0.92 7.38 2.12
C MET A 181 -0.60 7.29 2.15
N ALA A 182 -1.25 8.21 2.87
CA ALA A 182 -2.73 8.27 2.95
C ALA A 182 -3.39 8.27 1.57
N THR A 183 -4.55 7.63 1.44
CA THR A 183 -5.31 7.61 0.18
C THR A 183 -5.71 9.02 -0.23
N GLY A 184 -5.36 9.44 -1.44
CA GLY A 184 -5.57 10.80 -1.94
C GLY A 184 -4.33 11.71 -1.86
N SER A 185 -3.30 11.34 -1.09
CA SER A 185 -2.05 12.13 -1.00
C SER A 185 -1.18 12.09 -2.28
N GLY A 186 -1.52 11.25 -3.25
CA GLY A 186 -0.91 11.22 -4.58
C GLY A 186 0.17 10.16 -4.80
N LYS A 187 -0.10 8.90 -4.40
CA LYS A 187 0.77 7.73 -4.68
C LYS A 187 1.15 7.63 -6.16
N THR A 188 0.20 7.82 -7.08
CA THR A 188 0.45 7.81 -8.53
C THR A 188 1.47 8.87 -8.97
N THR A 189 1.40 10.07 -8.39
CA THR A 189 2.39 11.14 -8.64
C THR A 189 3.79 10.69 -8.24
N VAL A 190 3.93 10.06 -7.06
CA VAL A 190 5.23 9.53 -6.59
C VAL A 190 5.74 8.42 -7.51
N MET A 191 4.88 7.53 -8.01
CA MET A 191 5.25 6.54 -9.02
C MET A 191 5.79 7.22 -10.28
N GLY A 192 5.15 8.28 -10.77
CA GLY A 192 5.64 9.07 -11.92
C GLY A 192 6.97 9.77 -11.65
N MET A 193 7.15 10.34 -10.45
CA MET A 193 8.41 10.97 -10.04
C MET A 193 9.56 9.95 -10.04
N LEU A 194 9.37 8.79 -9.41
CA LEU A 194 10.39 7.74 -9.34
C LEU A 194 10.59 7.02 -10.68
N ALA A 195 9.55 6.87 -11.48
CA ALA A 195 9.65 6.30 -12.82
C ALA A 195 10.50 7.20 -13.74
N SER A 196 10.21 8.51 -13.74
CA SER A 196 10.98 9.46 -14.52
C SER A 196 12.42 9.60 -14.03
N TRP A 197 12.62 9.66 -12.71
CA TRP A 197 13.95 9.62 -12.10
C TRP A 197 14.77 8.43 -12.57
N SER A 198 14.21 7.22 -12.49
CA SER A 198 14.91 5.99 -12.87
C SER A 198 15.17 5.92 -14.38
N ILE A 199 14.18 6.20 -15.22
CA ILE A 199 14.33 6.15 -16.68
C ILE A 199 15.37 7.16 -17.15
N LEU A 200 15.25 8.43 -16.74
CA LEU A 200 16.12 9.50 -17.23
C LEU A 200 17.56 9.30 -16.77
N ASN A 201 17.77 8.87 -15.53
CA ASN A 201 19.10 8.52 -15.05
C ASN A 201 19.68 7.32 -15.80
N ARG A 202 18.88 6.29 -16.10
CA ARG A 202 19.34 5.15 -16.88
C ARG A 202 19.71 5.54 -18.31
N VAL A 203 18.96 6.45 -18.92
CA VAL A 203 19.27 6.98 -20.25
C VAL A 203 20.57 7.80 -20.23
N ALA A 204 20.75 8.66 -19.22
CA ALA A 204 21.96 9.47 -19.06
C ALA A 204 23.20 8.65 -18.69
N ALA A 205 23.03 7.58 -17.89
CA ALA A 205 24.10 6.69 -17.45
C ALA A 205 23.72 5.21 -17.66
N PRO A 206 23.82 4.67 -18.90
CA PRO A 206 23.37 3.31 -19.22
C PRO A 206 24.11 2.16 -18.54
N ARG A 207 25.21 2.46 -17.84
CA ARG A 207 26.00 1.50 -17.05
C ARG A 207 25.75 1.61 -15.54
N ASP A 208 25.00 2.62 -15.11
CA ASP A 208 24.63 2.75 -13.70
C ASP A 208 23.43 1.86 -13.40
N ASP A 209 23.68 0.86 -12.58
CA ASP A 209 22.72 -0.21 -12.31
C ASP A 209 21.81 0.09 -11.13
N ARG A 210 21.98 1.26 -10.49
CA ARG A 210 21.01 1.80 -9.53
C ARG A 210 19.68 2.11 -10.20
N PHE A 211 19.71 2.46 -11.49
CA PHE A 211 18.54 2.90 -12.26
C PHE A 211 18.11 1.89 -13.31
N SER A 212 16.83 1.91 -13.66
CA SER A 212 16.23 1.10 -14.72
C SER A 212 15.36 1.94 -15.65
N ASP A 213 15.38 1.61 -16.94
CA ASP A 213 14.44 2.09 -17.96
C ASP A 213 13.25 1.15 -18.18
N THR A 214 13.16 0.08 -17.37
CA THR A 214 12.14 -0.96 -17.46
C THR A 214 11.39 -1.02 -16.14
N ILE A 215 10.15 -0.55 -16.15
CA ILE A 215 9.32 -0.35 -14.97
C ILE A 215 8.11 -1.27 -15.04
N LEU A 216 7.80 -1.94 -13.94
CA LEU A 216 6.54 -2.66 -13.77
C LEU A 216 5.76 -2.08 -12.60
N ILE A 217 4.50 -1.73 -12.85
CA ILE A 217 3.53 -1.29 -11.84
C ILE A 217 2.50 -2.40 -11.68
N VAL A 218 2.32 -2.88 -10.45
CA VAL A 218 1.32 -3.90 -10.13
C VAL A 218 0.25 -3.29 -9.22
N CYS A 219 -1.02 -3.62 -9.48
CA CYS A 219 -2.17 -3.07 -8.76
C CYS A 219 -3.24 -4.14 -8.47
N PRO A 220 -4.12 -3.93 -7.46
CA PRO A 220 -5.02 -4.98 -6.97
C PRO A 220 -6.21 -5.22 -7.91
N ASN A 221 -6.65 -4.20 -8.67
CA ASN A 221 -7.89 -4.26 -9.48
C ASN A 221 -7.72 -3.62 -10.86
N VAL A 222 -8.55 -4.07 -11.83
CA VAL A 222 -8.51 -3.58 -13.23
C VAL A 222 -8.88 -2.09 -13.34
N THR A 223 -9.82 -1.59 -12.52
CA THR A 223 -10.18 -0.16 -12.50
C THR A 223 -8.98 0.73 -12.15
N ILE A 224 -8.18 0.29 -11.17
CA ILE A 224 -6.96 0.99 -10.78
C ILE A 224 -5.93 0.91 -11.92
N ARG A 225 -5.79 -0.27 -12.54
CA ARG A 225 -4.92 -0.47 -13.71
C ARG A 225 -5.21 0.53 -14.83
N GLU A 226 -6.49 0.78 -15.12
CA GLU A 226 -6.90 1.76 -16.15
C GLU A 226 -6.57 3.19 -15.73
N ARG A 227 -6.82 3.56 -14.47
CA ARG A 227 -6.43 4.89 -13.95
C ARG A 227 -4.92 5.11 -14.03
N LEU A 228 -4.13 4.08 -13.73
CA LEU A 228 -2.67 4.17 -13.74
C LEU A 228 -2.08 4.32 -15.16
N GLN A 229 -2.86 4.12 -16.24
CA GLN A 229 -2.37 4.26 -17.62
C GLN A 229 -1.83 5.67 -17.91
N GLU A 230 -2.21 6.69 -17.14
CA GLU A 230 -1.62 8.04 -17.22
C GLU A 230 -0.09 8.06 -17.00
N LEU A 231 0.48 7.00 -16.40
CA LEU A 231 1.92 6.83 -16.20
C LEU A 231 2.67 6.32 -17.43
N ASP A 232 2.00 6.04 -18.56
CA ASP A 232 2.68 5.70 -19.81
C ASP A 232 3.31 6.96 -20.46
N PRO A 233 4.65 7.04 -20.58
CA PRO A 233 5.33 8.16 -21.24
C PRO A 233 4.90 8.36 -22.70
N ALA A 234 4.42 7.31 -23.37
CA ALA A 234 4.00 7.37 -24.77
C ALA A 234 2.75 8.23 -24.99
N LEU A 235 1.98 8.50 -23.92
CA LEU A 235 0.82 9.43 -23.97
C LEU A 235 1.23 10.89 -24.21
N GLY A 236 2.52 11.23 -24.16
CA GLY A 236 3.01 12.57 -24.47
C GLY A 236 2.40 13.62 -23.53
N ASP A 237 1.70 14.60 -24.08
CA ASP A 237 1.10 15.71 -23.32
C ASP A 237 -0.07 15.27 -22.42
N LEU A 238 -0.66 14.11 -22.70
CA LEU A 238 -1.69 13.49 -21.88
C LEU A 238 -1.12 12.67 -20.72
N SER A 239 0.19 12.39 -20.72
CA SER A 239 0.83 11.65 -19.64
C SER A 239 0.89 12.48 -18.34
N LEU A 240 0.87 11.79 -17.20
CA LEU A 240 1.04 12.40 -15.88
C LEU A 240 2.30 13.26 -15.79
N TYR A 241 3.37 12.85 -16.49
CA TYR A 241 4.64 13.58 -16.51
C TYR A 241 4.49 15.01 -17.04
N ARG A 242 3.57 15.23 -18.00
CA ARG A 242 3.27 16.55 -18.56
C ARG A 242 2.18 17.25 -17.78
N THR A 243 1.06 16.58 -17.49
CA THR A 243 -0.09 17.19 -16.81
C THR A 243 0.24 17.64 -15.39
N ARG A 244 1.19 16.96 -14.72
CA ARG A 244 1.70 17.34 -13.39
C ARG A 244 3.10 17.95 -13.41
N GLN A 245 3.65 18.26 -14.60
CA GLN A 245 4.99 18.85 -14.77
C GLN A 245 6.10 18.08 -14.02
N LEU A 246 6.07 16.75 -14.00
CA LEU A 246 7.05 15.93 -13.26
C LEU A 246 8.41 15.88 -13.96
N VAL A 247 8.44 16.17 -15.27
CA VAL A 247 9.64 16.08 -16.11
C VAL A 247 9.81 17.38 -16.91
N PRO A 248 11.03 17.94 -17.01
CA PRO A 248 11.30 19.09 -17.87
C PRO A 248 10.94 18.78 -19.33
N PRO A 249 10.33 19.71 -20.10
CA PRO A 249 9.89 19.44 -21.47
C PRO A 249 10.97 18.86 -22.38
N HIS A 250 12.23 19.31 -22.24
CA HIS A 250 13.35 18.83 -23.05
C HIS A 250 13.76 17.38 -22.76
N ARG A 251 13.38 16.83 -21.59
CA ARG A 251 13.66 15.43 -21.21
C ARG A 251 12.57 14.44 -21.61
N MET A 252 11.46 14.93 -22.16
CA MET A 252 10.33 14.06 -22.52
C MET A 252 10.67 13.05 -23.62
N GLU A 253 11.56 13.42 -24.55
CA GLU A 253 12.02 12.48 -25.57
C GLU A 253 12.84 11.34 -24.95
N GLU A 254 13.71 11.66 -23.99
CA GLU A 254 14.49 10.67 -23.24
C GLU A 254 13.58 9.77 -22.40
N LEU A 255 12.59 10.35 -21.71
CA LEU A 255 11.62 9.60 -20.91
C LEU A 255 10.87 8.55 -21.73
N ARG A 256 10.49 8.89 -22.98
CA ARG A 256 9.78 7.98 -23.90
C ARG A 256 10.61 6.78 -24.36
N ARG A 257 11.92 6.76 -24.09
CA ARG A 257 12.79 5.60 -24.34
C ARG A 257 12.59 4.52 -23.27
N GLY A 258 12.10 4.90 -22.09
CA GLY A 258 11.74 3.95 -21.03
C GLY A 258 10.45 3.20 -21.35
N GLU A 259 10.27 2.10 -20.63
CA GLU A 259 9.12 1.20 -20.73
C GLU A 259 8.42 1.14 -19.37
N VAL A 260 7.15 1.55 -19.35
CA VAL A 260 6.29 1.46 -18.17
C VAL A 260 5.20 0.43 -18.45
N MET A 261 5.28 -0.71 -17.78
CA MET A 261 4.32 -1.81 -17.85
C MET A 261 3.37 -1.71 -16.66
N ILE A 262 2.05 -1.79 -16.89
CA ILE A 262 1.06 -1.68 -15.82
C ILE A 262 0.16 -2.91 -15.84
N ALA A 263 0.17 -3.65 -14.74
CA ALA A 263 -0.54 -4.91 -14.61
C ALA A 263 -1.43 -4.94 -13.37
N ASN A 264 -2.54 -5.64 -13.50
CA ASN A 264 -3.23 -6.18 -12.36
C ASN A 264 -2.55 -7.50 -11.94
N TRP A 265 -2.44 -7.79 -10.64
CA TRP A 265 -1.72 -8.95 -10.12
C TRP A 265 -2.12 -10.30 -10.74
N HIS A 266 -3.39 -10.48 -11.12
CA HIS A 266 -3.85 -11.71 -11.78
C HIS A 266 -3.07 -12.02 -13.07
N ARG A 267 -2.55 -11.00 -13.75
CA ARG A 267 -1.73 -11.17 -14.96
C ARG A 267 -0.41 -11.90 -14.70
N LEU A 268 0.06 -11.86 -13.44
CA LEU A 268 1.28 -12.54 -12.99
C LEU A 268 1.06 -14.04 -12.67
N ALA A 269 -0.18 -14.52 -12.65
CA ALA A 269 -0.45 -15.95 -12.48
C ALA A 269 0.10 -16.76 -13.68
N LYS A 270 0.58 -17.98 -13.42
CA LYS A 270 0.83 -18.96 -14.48
C LYS A 270 -0.50 -19.38 -15.11
N LYS A 271 -0.53 -19.43 -16.44
CA LYS A 271 -1.67 -19.97 -17.20
C LYS A 271 -1.58 -21.49 -17.24
N GLU A 272 -2.73 -22.12 -17.09
CA GLU A 272 -2.89 -23.55 -17.37
C GLU A 272 -2.72 -23.77 -18.89
N SER A 273 -1.89 -24.74 -19.26
CA SER A 273 -1.56 -25.03 -20.66
C SER A 273 -2.69 -25.86 -21.29
N ASN A 274 -3.80 -25.21 -21.63
CA ASN A 274 -4.99 -25.91 -22.15
C ASN A 274 -5.09 -25.94 -23.69
N THR A 275 -4.20 -25.24 -24.42
CA THR A 275 -4.20 -25.22 -25.90
C THR A 275 -2.90 -24.61 -26.43
N VAL A 276 -2.24 -25.28 -27.37
CA VAL A 276 -1.22 -24.70 -28.24
C VAL A 276 -1.63 -25.08 -29.67
N ASN A 277 -1.83 -24.10 -30.55
CA ASN A 277 -2.19 -24.31 -31.96
C ASN A 277 -3.50 -25.08 -32.24
N GLY A 278 -4.55 -24.91 -31.42
CA GLY A 278 -5.88 -25.45 -31.73
C GLY A 278 -6.11 -26.92 -31.34
N ASP A 279 -5.10 -27.62 -30.81
CA ASP A 279 -5.26 -28.98 -30.27
C ASP A 279 -5.45 -28.98 -28.74
N SER A 280 -6.33 -29.87 -28.26
CA SER A 280 -6.68 -29.99 -26.84
C SER A 280 -5.51 -30.51 -25.97
N ALA A 281 -5.48 -30.06 -24.72
CA ALA A 281 -4.47 -30.35 -23.68
C ALA A 281 -4.07 -31.83 -23.49
N LYS A 282 -4.88 -32.79 -23.98
CA LYS A 282 -4.58 -34.22 -23.86
C LYS A 282 -3.39 -34.69 -24.69
N VAL A 283 -2.99 -33.95 -25.73
CA VAL A 283 -1.94 -34.38 -26.68
C VAL A 283 -0.58 -33.75 -26.37
N VAL A 284 -0.54 -32.65 -25.62
CA VAL A 284 0.71 -31.91 -25.37
C VAL A 284 1.11 -32.00 -23.90
N LYS A 285 2.05 -32.90 -23.57
CA LYS A 285 2.80 -32.90 -22.30
C LYS A 285 3.79 -31.71 -22.25
N ALA A 286 3.36 -30.50 -22.60
CA ALA A 286 4.18 -29.30 -22.51
C ALA A 286 3.67 -28.43 -21.35
N GLY A 287 4.49 -28.29 -20.32
CA GLY A 287 4.18 -27.55 -19.11
C GLY A 287 4.74 -28.23 -17.88
N GLU A 288 4.89 -27.48 -16.80
CA GLU A 288 5.26 -28.01 -15.50
C GLU A 288 4.05 -28.74 -14.90
N ARG A 289 4.22 -30.02 -14.59
CA ARG A 289 3.21 -30.86 -13.94
C ARG A 289 3.06 -30.41 -12.50
N VAL A 290 1.85 -30.04 -12.11
CA VAL A 290 1.49 -29.71 -10.73
C VAL A 290 0.34 -30.61 -10.30
N GLU A 291 0.53 -31.34 -9.21
CA GLU A 291 -0.53 -32.12 -8.58
C GLU A 291 -1.32 -31.21 -7.64
N VAL A 292 -2.61 -31.06 -7.92
CA VAL A 292 -3.51 -30.26 -7.12
C VAL A 292 -4.40 -31.20 -6.33
N VAL A 293 -4.24 -31.19 -5.01
CA VAL A 293 -5.09 -31.95 -4.09
C VAL A 293 -6.37 -31.14 -3.84
N LYS A 294 -7.50 -31.63 -4.31
CA LYS A 294 -8.83 -31.11 -3.98
C LYS A 294 -9.33 -31.78 -2.71
N ASN A 295 -9.92 -30.98 -1.81
CA ASN A 295 -10.44 -31.45 -0.53
C ASN A 295 -9.38 -32.14 0.35
N ALA A 296 -8.16 -31.60 0.36
CA ALA A 296 -7.07 -32.11 1.20
C ALA A 296 -7.55 -32.32 2.65
N GLY A 297 -7.38 -33.53 3.18
CA GLY A 297 -7.79 -33.90 4.54
C GLY A 297 -9.29 -34.21 4.71
N LYS A 298 -10.07 -34.35 3.63
CA LYS A 298 -11.49 -34.76 3.68
C LYS A 298 -11.71 -36.13 3.01
N ALA A 299 -12.82 -36.80 3.33
CA ALA A 299 -13.16 -38.13 2.79
C ALA A 299 -13.29 -38.19 1.25
N ASN A 300 -13.49 -37.04 0.59
CA ASN A 300 -13.59 -36.89 -0.86
C ASN A 300 -12.34 -36.20 -1.46
N GLU A 301 -11.16 -36.47 -0.89
CA GLU A 301 -9.88 -36.02 -1.41
C GLU A 301 -9.66 -36.59 -2.83
N THR A 302 -9.33 -35.71 -3.78
CA THR A 302 -9.04 -36.10 -5.15
C THR A 302 -7.78 -35.40 -5.64
N ILE A 303 -6.90 -36.14 -6.32
CA ILE A 303 -5.68 -35.59 -6.91
C ILE A 303 -5.95 -35.32 -8.38
N GLU A 304 -5.88 -34.05 -8.78
CA GLU A 304 -5.98 -33.64 -10.17
C GLU A 304 -4.59 -33.21 -10.66
N THR A 305 -4.14 -33.78 -11.77
CA THR A 305 -2.89 -33.34 -12.42
C THR A 305 -3.19 -32.21 -13.39
N LYS A 306 -2.57 -31.05 -13.16
CA LYS A 306 -2.65 -29.88 -14.05
C LYS A 306 -1.29 -29.57 -14.65
N TYR A 307 -1.28 -28.97 -15.83
CA TYR A 307 -0.06 -28.53 -16.53
C TYR A 307 -0.06 -27.02 -16.65
N PHE A 308 0.98 -26.37 -16.13
CA PHE A 308 1.14 -24.92 -16.19
C PHE A 308 2.28 -24.53 -17.12
N GLU A 309 2.22 -23.33 -17.70
CA GLU A 309 3.35 -22.79 -18.46
C GLU A 309 4.63 -22.76 -17.59
N SER A 310 5.80 -23.02 -18.19
CA SER A 310 7.09 -22.94 -17.48
C SER A 310 7.45 -21.50 -17.13
N ASP A 311 8.35 -21.31 -16.17
CA ASP A 311 8.86 -19.98 -15.77
C ASP A 311 9.38 -19.15 -16.97
N ALA A 312 10.11 -19.78 -17.89
CA ALA A 312 10.62 -19.11 -19.10
C ALA A 312 9.50 -18.73 -20.08
N ALA A 313 8.51 -19.61 -20.29
CA ALA A 313 7.35 -19.32 -21.14
C ALA A 313 6.50 -18.20 -20.55
N TRP A 314 6.28 -18.25 -19.23
CA TRP A 314 5.61 -17.22 -18.44
C TRP A 314 6.30 -15.87 -18.62
N PHE A 315 7.61 -15.78 -18.42
CA PHE A 315 8.32 -14.50 -18.53
C PHE A 315 8.28 -13.92 -19.94
N LYS A 316 8.41 -14.76 -20.97
CA LYS A 316 8.24 -14.35 -22.37
C LYS A 316 6.82 -13.82 -22.63
N ARG A 317 5.79 -14.44 -22.03
CA ARG A 317 4.41 -13.97 -22.11
C ARG A 317 4.25 -12.62 -21.42
N ILE A 318 4.73 -12.46 -20.18
CA ILE A 318 4.66 -11.19 -19.44
C ILE A 318 5.32 -10.05 -20.22
N ARG A 319 6.52 -10.27 -20.76
CA ARG A 319 7.23 -9.30 -21.61
C ARG A 319 6.42 -8.91 -22.87
N ARG A 320 5.72 -9.87 -23.48
CA ARG A 320 4.94 -9.65 -24.71
C ARG A 320 3.57 -9.04 -24.46
N GLU A 321 2.88 -9.46 -23.40
CA GLU A 321 1.52 -9.01 -23.08
C GLU A 321 1.52 -7.63 -22.41
N LEU A 322 2.55 -7.31 -21.61
CA LEU A 322 2.63 -6.05 -20.88
C LEU A 322 3.63 -5.06 -21.48
N GLY A 323 4.71 -5.58 -22.08
CA GLY A 323 5.81 -4.78 -22.60
C GLY A 323 5.69 -4.50 -24.10
N SER A 324 6.29 -3.39 -24.49
CA SER A 324 6.56 -3.00 -25.87
C SER A 324 7.93 -3.50 -26.39
N GLY A 325 8.79 -4.00 -25.50
CA GLY A 325 10.17 -4.39 -25.80
C GLY A 325 11.16 -3.21 -25.84
N LYS A 326 10.72 -1.99 -25.48
CA LYS A 326 11.56 -0.78 -25.49
C LYS A 326 12.57 -0.75 -24.34
N GLY A 327 12.21 -1.30 -23.18
CA GLY A 327 13.06 -1.34 -22.00
C GLY A 327 14.31 -2.18 -22.27
N ARG A 328 15.49 -1.56 -22.11
CA ARG A 328 16.79 -2.19 -22.41
C ARG A 328 17.52 -2.69 -21.17
N SER A 329 17.05 -2.30 -19.98
CA SER A 329 17.69 -2.67 -18.73
C SER A 329 17.52 -4.15 -18.43
N SER A 330 18.61 -4.76 -17.98
CA SER A 330 18.62 -6.14 -17.47
C SER A 330 18.03 -6.26 -16.07
N HIS A 331 17.46 -5.19 -15.54
CA HIS A 331 16.91 -5.14 -14.19
C HIS A 331 15.76 -4.16 -14.14
N TRP A 332 14.81 -4.42 -13.25
CA TRP A 332 13.48 -3.80 -13.27
C TRP A 332 13.22 -3.02 -11.98
N LEU A 333 12.68 -1.82 -12.15
CA LEU A 333 12.08 -1.06 -11.04
C LEU A 333 10.61 -1.45 -10.92
N ILE A 334 10.21 -1.87 -9.72
CA ILE A 334 8.86 -2.33 -9.44
C ILE A 334 8.13 -1.29 -8.58
N PHE A 335 6.88 -1.00 -8.91
CA PHE A 335 5.95 -0.27 -8.06
C PHE A 335 4.77 -1.16 -7.69
N ASN A 336 4.49 -1.33 -6.40
CA ASN A 336 3.27 -1.98 -5.94
C ASN A 336 2.30 -0.92 -5.43
N ASP A 337 1.16 -0.74 -6.10
CA ASP A 337 0.04 0.04 -5.58
C ASP A 337 -0.79 -0.81 -4.63
N GLU A 338 -1.17 -0.26 -3.47
CA GLU A 338 -1.81 -1.03 -2.40
C GLU A 338 -1.00 -2.25 -1.96
N ALA A 339 0.28 -2.00 -1.70
CA ALA A 339 1.26 -3.03 -1.34
C ALA A 339 0.91 -3.91 -0.13
N HIS A 340 -0.13 -3.60 0.66
CA HIS A 340 -0.66 -4.52 1.68
C HIS A 340 -1.24 -5.80 1.08
N HIS A 341 -1.40 -5.88 -0.24
CA HIS A 341 -1.68 -7.10 -0.99
C HIS A 341 -0.42 -7.79 -1.52
N ALA A 342 0.80 -7.29 -1.26
CA ALA A 342 2.05 -7.78 -1.85
C ALA A 342 3.09 -8.12 -0.77
N TYR A 343 2.86 -9.21 -0.02
CA TYR A 343 3.72 -9.64 1.08
C TYR A 343 4.00 -11.15 1.01
N ARG A 344 5.13 -11.57 1.58
CA ARG A 344 5.40 -13.00 1.83
C ARG A 344 4.61 -13.49 3.03
N ARG A 345 4.07 -14.70 2.93
CA ARG A 345 3.36 -15.32 4.06
C ARG A 345 4.36 -15.67 5.16
N GLY A 346 3.95 -15.44 6.41
CA GLY A 346 4.71 -15.88 7.58
C GLY A 346 4.42 -17.34 7.93
N ASP A 347 5.22 -17.88 8.84
CA ASP A 347 5.23 -19.30 9.22
C ASP A 347 4.02 -19.70 10.09
N SER A 348 3.25 -18.73 10.61
CA SER A 348 2.08 -19.00 11.48
C SER A 348 0.84 -19.53 10.71
N ALA A 349 1.00 -19.93 9.45
CA ALA A 349 -0.09 -20.23 8.53
C ALA A 349 -0.86 -21.53 8.80
N GLU A 350 -0.38 -22.40 9.71
CA GLU A 350 -0.99 -23.72 9.97
C GLU A 350 -2.04 -23.72 11.10
N GLY A 351 -2.31 -22.60 11.79
CA GLY A 351 -3.06 -22.62 13.06
C GLY A 351 -4.38 -21.87 13.18
N ASP A 352 -4.65 -20.82 12.40
CA ASP A 352 -5.79 -19.93 12.67
C ASP A 352 -7.07 -20.34 11.92
N GLU A 353 -7.64 -21.48 12.32
CA GLU A 353 -9.01 -21.89 11.94
C GLU A 353 -10.12 -21.08 12.62
N GLN A 354 -9.77 -20.11 13.48
CA GLN A 354 -10.71 -19.24 14.19
C GLN A 354 -10.99 -17.95 13.43
N THR A 355 -11.64 -18.10 12.29
CA THR A 355 -12.23 -17.01 11.50
C THR A 355 -13.72 -17.31 11.32
N LEU A 356 -14.58 -16.30 11.43
CA LEU A 356 -15.99 -16.43 11.05
C LEU A 356 -16.07 -16.89 9.59
N ASP A 357 -17.11 -17.63 9.20
CA ASP A 357 -17.17 -18.25 7.86
C ASP A 357 -17.05 -17.22 6.72
N GLU A 358 -17.54 -15.99 6.90
CA GLU A 358 -17.37 -14.88 5.95
C GLU A 358 -15.93 -14.33 5.91
N ASP A 359 -15.26 -14.24 7.07
CA ASP A 359 -13.86 -13.79 7.19
C ASP A 359 -12.88 -14.81 6.62
N LYS A 360 -13.22 -16.10 6.65
CA LYS A 360 -12.42 -17.19 6.05
C LYS A 360 -12.26 -17.01 4.55
N ASP A 361 -13.33 -16.66 3.86
CA ASP A 361 -13.31 -16.54 2.40
C ASP A 361 -12.56 -15.28 1.95
N LEU A 362 -12.68 -14.18 2.70
CA LEU A 362 -11.87 -12.98 2.47
C LEU A 362 -10.39 -13.24 2.73
N ALA A 363 -10.04 -13.86 3.86
CA ALA A 363 -8.66 -14.22 4.20
C ALA A 363 -8.03 -15.13 3.14
N LYS A 364 -8.76 -16.13 2.63
CA LYS A 364 -8.29 -17.01 1.53
C LYS A 364 -8.05 -16.23 0.23
N LYS A 365 -8.96 -15.32 -0.14
CA LYS A 365 -8.80 -14.47 -1.33
C LYS A 365 -7.57 -13.58 -1.20
N ASN A 366 -7.42 -12.89 -0.08
CA ASN A 366 -6.27 -12.05 0.24
C ASN A 366 -4.95 -12.83 0.21
N ALA A 367 -4.94 -14.02 0.81
CA ALA A 367 -3.76 -14.89 0.80
C ALA A 367 -3.39 -15.32 -0.63
N ARG A 368 -4.39 -15.70 -1.45
CA ARG A 368 -4.17 -16.06 -2.85
C ARG A 368 -3.63 -14.89 -3.67
N GLU A 369 -4.21 -13.71 -3.50
CA GLU A 369 -3.76 -12.47 -4.15
C GLU A 369 -2.30 -12.19 -3.81
N ALA A 370 -1.96 -12.14 -2.52
CA ALA A 370 -0.59 -11.89 -2.07
C ALA A 370 0.42 -12.91 -2.57
N THR A 371 0.03 -14.19 -2.57
CA THR A 371 0.87 -15.28 -3.08
C THR A 371 1.16 -15.09 -4.57
N ILE A 372 0.13 -14.92 -5.40
CA ILE A 372 0.32 -14.77 -6.86
C ILE A 372 1.12 -13.51 -7.19
N TRP A 373 0.89 -12.43 -6.46
CA TRP A 373 1.60 -11.18 -6.63
C TRP A 373 3.09 -11.34 -6.32
N ILE A 374 3.45 -11.79 -5.11
CA ILE A 374 4.84 -11.88 -4.68
C ILE A 374 5.61 -12.96 -5.47
N GLU A 375 5.00 -14.10 -5.75
CA GLU A 375 5.62 -15.13 -6.60
C GLU A 375 5.86 -14.63 -8.03
N GLY A 376 4.96 -13.80 -8.56
CA GLY A 376 5.16 -13.12 -9.84
C GLY A 376 6.42 -12.25 -9.83
N LEU A 377 6.61 -11.47 -8.75
CA LEU A 377 7.80 -10.64 -8.57
C LEU A 377 9.06 -11.50 -8.36
N ASP A 378 8.95 -12.62 -7.66
CA ASP A 378 10.06 -13.57 -7.48
C ASP A 378 10.50 -14.18 -8.81
N ARG A 379 9.56 -14.59 -9.66
CA ARG A 379 9.86 -15.08 -11.01
C ARG A 379 10.51 -14.00 -11.85
N ILE A 380 10.04 -12.74 -11.78
CA ILE A 380 10.69 -11.62 -12.46
C ILE A 380 12.12 -11.42 -11.93
N HIS A 381 12.31 -11.37 -10.61
CA HIS A 381 13.63 -11.20 -10.01
C HIS A 381 14.59 -12.33 -10.40
N LYS A 382 14.11 -13.57 -10.47
CA LYS A 382 14.87 -14.75 -10.92
C LYS A 382 15.23 -14.69 -12.40
N LEU A 383 14.28 -14.35 -13.27
CA LEU A 383 14.41 -14.49 -14.72
C LEU A 383 14.97 -13.24 -15.41
N ALA A 384 14.60 -12.04 -14.94
CA ALA A 384 15.17 -10.79 -15.44
C ALA A 384 16.67 -10.66 -15.07
N ALA A 385 17.12 -11.38 -14.04
CA ALA A 385 18.49 -11.32 -13.55
C ALA A 385 19.56 -11.60 -14.61
N GLY A 386 19.25 -12.44 -15.60
CA GLY A 386 20.19 -12.85 -16.63
C GLY A 386 21.53 -13.34 -16.06
N SER A 387 22.61 -13.16 -16.81
CA SER A 387 23.97 -13.51 -16.37
C SER A 387 24.51 -12.62 -15.24
N ARG A 388 23.98 -11.40 -15.09
CA ARG A 388 24.43 -10.42 -14.08
C ARG A 388 23.73 -10.55 -12.73
N ARG A 389 22.76 -11.48 -12.60
CA ARG A 389 22.02 -11.82 -11.37
C ARG A 389 21.30 -10.67 -10.66
N ARG A 390 20.93 -9.59 -11.36
CA ARG A 390 20.34 -8.37 -10.76
C ARG A 390 18.83 -8.42 -10.56
N GLY A 391 18.07 -8.76 -11.60
CA GLY A 391 16.63 -9.02 -11.49
C GLY A 391 15.87 -7.74 -11.20
N VAL A 392 15.14 -7.70 -10.10
CA VAL A 392 14.58 -6.46 -9.55
C VAL A 392 15.69 -5.66 -8.84
N ASN A 393 16.01 -4.45 -9.31
CA ASN A 393 17.01 -3.59 -8.63
C ASN A 393 16.41 -2.87 -7.42
N LEU A 394 15.14 -2.50 -7.51
CA LEU A 394 14.38 -1.87 -6.44
C LEU A 394 12.89 -2.15 -6.62
N CYS A 395 12.21 -2.45 -5.53
CA CYS A 395 10.76 -2.48 -5.45
C CYS A 395 10.29 -1.42 -4.45
N VAL A 396 9.39 -0.54 -4.90
CA VAL A 396 8.81 0.51 -4.07
C VAL A 396 7.34 0.17 -3.83
N ASP A 397 7.00 0.00 -2.57
CA ASP A 397 5.67 -0.31 -2.08
C ASP A 397 4.95 0.98 -1.70
N LEU A 398 3.81 1.28 -2.32
CA LEU A 398 3.00 2.45 -2.00
C LEU A 398 1.65 2.00 -1.46
N SER A 399 1.36 2.32 -0.20
CA SER A 399 0.05 2.03 0.39
C SER A 399 -0.27 2.98 1.54
N ALA A 400 -1.56 3.19 1.80
CA ALA A 400 -2.00 3.89 3.01
C ALA A 400 -1.83 3.02 4.26
N THR A 401 -1.86 1.71 4.07
CA THR A 401 -1.91 0.72 5.14
C THR A 401 -0.91 -0.40 4.90
N PRO A 402 0.42 -0.13 4.81
CA PRO A 402 1.43 -1.16 4.59
C PRO A 402 1.62 -2.01 5.86
N PHE A 403 0.58 -2.75 6.24
CA PHE A 403 0.49 -3.60 7.41
C PHE A 403 0.13 -5.01 6.97
N TYR A 404 0.56 -6.00 7.75
CA TYR A 404 0.09 -7.36 7.55
C TYR A 404 -1.39 -7.46 7.90
N ILE A 405 -2.17 -7.95 6.95
CA ILE A 405 -3.62 -8.16 7.09
C ILE A 405 -3.91 -9.55 7.66
N GLN A 406 -5.15 -9.74 8.13
CA GLN A 406 -5.62 -11.04 8.57
C GLN A 406 -5.50 -12.10 7.45
N GLY A 407 -5.09 -13.32 7.82
CA GLY A 407 -4.81 -14.39 6.86
C GLY A 407 -3.43 -14.29 6.17
N SER A 408 -2.62 -13.28 6.49
CA SER A 408 -1.27 -13.14 5.94
C SER A 408 -0.27 -14.20 6.44
N GLY A 409 -0.54 -14.83 7.58
CA GLY A 409 0.43 -15.69 8.28
C GLY A 409 1.50 -14.89 9.05
N ASN A 410 1.42 -13.56 9.03
CA ASN A 410 2.28 -12.65 9.79
C ASN A 410 1.49 -11.99 10.93
N GLU A 411 2.20 -11.26 11.79
CA GLU A 411 1.61 -10.52 12.92
C GLU A 411 0.69 -9.40 12.41
N VAL A 412 -0.63 -9.63 12.52
CA VAL A 412 -1.67 -8.74 11.98
C VAL A 412 -1.57 -7.35 12.60
N GLY A 413 -1.72 -6.31 11.77
CA GLY A 413 -1.66 -4.90 12.20
C GLY A 413 -0.23 -4.36 12.38
N LYS A 414 0.80 -5.21 12.27
CA LYS A 414 2.19 -4.76 12.25
C LYS A 414 2.57 -4.23 10.87
N PRO A 415 3.25 -3.07 10.78
CA PRO A 415 3.67 -2.51 9.50
C PRO A 415 4.75 -3.38 8.87
N PHE A 416 4.88 -3.27 7.55
CA PHE A 416 6.00 -3.84 6.84
C PHE A 416 7.30 -3.30 7.43
N PRO A 417 8.27 -4.17 7.74
CA PRO A 417 9.48 -3.73 8.42
C PRO A 417 10.41 -2.91 7.50
N TRP A 418 10.14 -2.88 6.19
CA TRP A 418 10.84 -2.05 5.20
C TRP A 418 10.14 -0.70 4.90
N VAL A 419 9.25 -0.21 5.77
CA VAL A 419 8.74 1.17 5.67
C VAL A 419 9.88 2.16 5.91
N VAL A 420 10.09 3.06 4.95
CA VAL A 420 11.16 4.08 4.98
C VAL A 420 10.62 5.50 4.99
N SER A 421 9.37 5.69 4.55
CA SER A 421 8.69 6.99 4.51
C SER A 421 7.28 6.82 5.07
N ASP A 422 6.83 7.80 5.86
CA ASP A 422 5.50 7.81 6.46
C ASP A 422 4.87 9.19 6.30
N PHE A 423 3.68 9.22 5.72
CA PHE A 423 2.77 10.35 5.72
C PHE A 423 1.36 9.78 5.93
N GLY A 424 1.03 9.59 7.21
CA GLY A 424 -0.13 8.82 7.65
C GLY A 424 -1.45 9.55 7.43
N LEU A 425 -2.55 8.88 7.77
CA LEU A 425 -3.89 9.45 7.66
C LEU A 425 -4.05 10.74 8.48
N LEU A 426 -3.51 10.77 9.71
CA LEU A 426 -3.57 11.96 10.58
C LEU A 426 -2.85 13.16 9.96
N ASP A 427 -1.61 12.99 9.48
CA ASP A 427 -0.87 14.07 8.80
C ASP A 427 -1.61 14.57 7.57
N ALA A 428 -2.28 13.66 6.85
CA ALA A 428 -3.04 14.00 5.65
C ALA A 428 -4.36 14.71 5.95
N ILE A 429 -5.05 14.37 7.03
CA ILE A 429 -6.20 15.12 7.54
C ILE A 429 -5.74 16.52 7.96
N GLU A 430 -4.69 16.59 8.77
CA GLU A 430 -4.16 17.84 9.31
C GLU A 430 -3.60 18.78 8.24
N SER A 431 -3.22 18.24 7.08
CA SER A 431 -2.75 18.99 5.91
C SER A 431 -3.82 19.23 4.85
N GLY A 432 -5.07 18.80 5.07
CA GLY A 432 -6.18 18.98 4.13
C GLY A 432 -6.05 18.17 2.83
N LEU A 433 -5.30 17.07 2.84
CA LEU A 433 -5.05 16.21 1.67
C LEU A 433 -6.13 15.14 1.47
N VAL A 434 -6.92 14.85 2.49
CA VAL A 434 -7.96 13.82 2.46
C VAL A 434 -9.29 14.38 2.91
N LYS A 435 -10.37 13.71 2.50
CA LYS A 435 -11.71 14.03 3.00
C LYS A 435 -11.78 13.71 4.49
N ILE A 436 -12.31 14.64 5.26
CA ILE A 436 -12.54 14.46 6.69
C ILE A 436 -13.85 13.70 6.86
N PRO A 437 -13.86 12.49 7.42
CA PRO A 437 -15.10 11.80 7.74
C PRO A 437 -15.83 12.59 8.83
N GLN A 438 -17.04 13.07 8.53
CA GLN A 438 -17.91 13.65 9.55
C GLN A 438 -18.75 12.54 10.16
N LEU A 439 -18.63 12.37 11.47
CA LEU A 439 -19.49 11.46 12.23
C LEU A 439 -20.66 12.27 12.80
N PRO A 440 -21.91 11.83 12.62
CA PRO A 440 -23.06 12.45 13.26
C PRO A 440 -22.90 12.36 14.78
N SER A 441 -22.78 13.51 15.45
CA SER A 441 -22.66 13.58 16.91
C SER A 441 -24.02 13.71 17.60
N ARG A 442 -25.06 14.15 16.87
CA ARG A 442 -26.44 14.29 17.35
C ARG A 442 -27.44 14.05 16.23
N ASP A 443 -28.64 13.61 16.59
CA ASP A 443 -29.81 13.59 15.72
C ASP A 443 -31.04 14.21 16.42
N VAL A 444 -32.18 14.24 15.72
CA VAL A 444 -33.44 14.80 16.24
C VAL A 444 -34.14 13.89 17.26
N SER A 445 -33.61 12.70 17.54
CA SER A 445 -34.23 11.74 18.46
C SER A 445 -33.99 12.10 19.93
N GLY A 446 -32.97 12.92 20.21
CA GLY A 446 -32.56 13.28 21.58
C GLY A 446 -31.82 12.16 22.32
N ALA A 447 -31.44 11.07 21.64
CA ALA A 447 -30.59 10.02 22.20
C ALA A 447 -29.17 10.51 22.50
N GLU A 448 -28.50 9.90 23.50
CA GLU A 448 -27.12 10.23 23.89
C GLU A 448 -26.10 9.95 22.77
N GLU A 449 -26.36 8.93 21.95
CA GLU A 449 -25.61 8.65 20.71
C GLU A 449 -26.52 8.88 19.50
N ALA A 450 -26.01 9.56 18.47
CA ALA A 450 -26.75 9.71 17.22
C ALA A 450 -26.93 8.35 16.55
N ALA A 451 -28.13 8.06 16.05
CA ALA A 451 -28.46 6.80 15.37
C ALA A 451 -27.48 6.47 14.23
N TYR A 452 -27.02 7.49 13.52
CA TYR A 452 -26.08 7.35 12.39
C TYR A 452 -24.61 7.26 12.81
N PHE A 453 -24.29 7.40 14.10
CA PHE A 453 -22.92 7.25 14.62
C PHE A 453 -22.38 5.83 14.37
N ASN A 454 -23.26 4.82 14.50
CA ASN A 454 -22.97 3.45 14.09
C ASN A 454 -24.05 2.96 13.11
N ILE A 455 -23.98 3.47 11.88
CA ILE A 455 -24.98 3.19 10.83
C ILE A 455 -25.16 1.68 10.61
N TRP A 456 -24.10 0.89 10.75
CA TRP A 456 -24.18 -0.56 10.57
C TRP A 456 -25.04 -1.23 11.65
N ARG A 457 -24.77 -0.94 12.92
CA ARG A 457 -25.58 -1.45 14.04
C ARG A 457 -27.01 -0.94 13.97
N TRP A 458 -27.20 0.31 13.57
CA TRP A 458 -28.53 0.88 13.41
C TRP A 458 -29.33 0.20 12.29
N VAL A 459 -28.73 -0.01 11.12
CA VAL A 459 -29.37 -0.74 10.01
C VAL A 459 -29.64 -2.19 10.40
N GLN A 460 -28.71 -2.84 11.11
CA GLN A 460 -28.94 -4.18 11.66
C GLN A 460 -30.14 -4.20 12.61
N ALA A 461 -30.16 -3.36 13.64
CA ALA A 461 -31.28 -3.27 14.57
C ALA A 461 -32.62 -3.01 13.86
N LYS A 462 -32.63 -2.12 12.85
CA LYS A 462 -33.82 -1.84 12.05
C LYS A 462 -34.28 -3.00 11.19
N ALA A 463 -33.35 -3.74 10.58
CA ALA A 463 -33.69 -4.94 9.82
C ALA A 463 -34.20 -6.06 10.75
N GLU A 464 -33.65 -6.20 11.95
CA GLU A 464 -34.15 -7.10 13.00
C GLU A 464 -35.59 -6.73 13.42
N GLU A 465 -35.84 -5.46 13.73
CA GLU A 465 -37.17 -4.92 14.07
C GLU A 465 -38.19 -5.15 12.95
N ASP A 466 -37.79 -4.96 11.69
CA ASP A 466 -38.64 -5.13 10.52
C ASP A 466 -38.76 -6.62 10.08
N GLY A 467 -38.26 -7.56 10.90
CA GLY A 467 -38.54 -9.00 10.76
C GLY A 467 -37.57 -9.80 9.88
N PHE A 468 -36.38 -9.28 9.58
CA PHE A 468 -35.36 -9.99 8.78
C PHE A 468 -34.58 -11.07 9.58
N GLY A 469 -34.98 -11.33 10.82
CA GLY A 469 -34.39 -12.34 11.71
C GLY A 469 -33.13 -11.85 12.43
N THR A 470 -32.67 -12.59 13.44
CA THR A 470 -31.54 -12.20 14.32
C THR A 470 -30.14 -12.54 13.78
N ASN A 471 -30.06 -13.26 12.67
CA ASN A 471 -28.79 -13.54 11.96
C ASN A 471 -28.72 -12.68 10.70
N ILE A 472 -28.43 -11.39 10.88
CA ILE A 472 -28.37 -10.44 9.77
C ILE A 472 -26.98 -10.47 9.12
N THR A 473 -26.90 -11.09 7.95
CA THR A 473 -25.66 -11.08 7.13
C THR A 473 -25.42 -9.70 6.51
N PRO A 474 -24.17 -9.34 6.16
CA PRO A 474 -23.86 -8.08 5.49
C PRO A 474 -24.68 -7.82 4.22
N GLU A 475 -25.01 -8.88 3.47
CA GLU A 475 -25.85 -8.80 2.29
C GLU A 475 -27.28 -8.37 2.62
N ILE A 476 -27.86 -8.91 3.71
CA ILE A 476 -29.19 -8.52 4.19
C ILE A 476 -29.18 -7.06 4.64
N VAL A 477 -28.17 -6.63 5.40
CA VAL A 477 -28.00 -5.23 5.84
C VAL A 477 -27.96 -4.29 4.63
N MET A 478 -27.14 -4.59 3.62
CA MET A 478 -26.98 -3.74 2.43
C MET A 478 -28.23 -3.71 1.56
N ASN A 479 -28.92 -4.84 1.39
CA ASN A 479 -30.17 -4.92 0.65
C ASN A 479 -31.29 -4.14 1.36
N TYR A 480 -31.40 -4.29 2.68
CA TYR A 480 -32.35 -3.56 3.50
C TYR A 480 -32.11 -2.04 3.44
N ALA A 481 -30.85 -1.60 3.61
CA ALA A 481 -30.47 -0.20 3.49
C ALA A 481 -30.85 0.37 2.13
N ARG A 482 -30.55 -0.36 1.04
CA ARG A 482 -30.87 0.04 -0.35
C ARG A 482 -32.38 0.18 -0.60
N LEU A 483 -33.18 -0.75 -0.06
CA LEU A 483 -34.64 -0.72 -0.20
C LEU A 483 -35.24 0.49 0.53
N ARG A 484 -34.75 0.84 1.73
CA ARG A 484 -35.19 2.04 2.44
C ARG A 484 -34.78 3.35 1.77
N THR A 485 -33.56 3.43 1.22
CA THR A 485 -33.14 4.67 0.52
C THR A 485 -34.06 4.97 -0.67
N LEU A 486 -34.51 3.94 -1.41
CA LEU A 486 -35.45 4.08 -2.52
C LEU A 486 -36.85 4.52 -2.09
N TYR A 487 -37.30 4.14 -0.89
CA TYR A 487 -38.60 4.53 -0.35
C TYR A 487 -38.60 5.98 0.17
N GLU A 488 -37.53 6.41 0.85
CA GLU A 488 -37.41 7.77 1.38
C GLU A 488 -37.17 8.81 0.28
N THR A 489 -36.44 8.46 -0.79
CA THR A 489 -36.23 9.37 -1.95
C THR A 489 -37.49 9.56 -2.82
N ARG A 490 -38.55 8.76 -2.60
CA ARG A 490 -39.86 8.92 -3.27
C ARG A 490 -40.87 9.72 -2.44
N MET A 491 -40.55 10.06 -1.19
CA MET A 491 -41.39 10.84 -0.28
C MET A 491 -40.85 12.25 0.01
N MET A 492 -39.70 12.62 -0.57
CA MET A 492 -39.29 14.01 -0.78
C MET A 492 -39.53 14.39 -2.25
#